data_AF-A0A9P9L7Y6-F1
#
_entry.id   AF-A0A9P9L7Y6-F1
#
_cell.length_a   1.000
_cell.length_b   1.000
_cell.length_c   1.000
_cell.angle_alpha   90.00
_cell.angle_beta   90.00
_cell.angle_gamma   90.00
#
_symmetry.space_group_name_H-M   'P 1'
#
loop_
_entity.id
_entity.type
_entity.pdbx_description
1 polymer ?
#
loop_
_entity_poly.entity_id
_entity_poly.type
_entity_poly.pdbx_seq_one_letter_code
_entity_poly.pdbx_strand_id
1 'polypeptide(L)'
;MLEPKQGAKDRTGHKSQMHSQAASDSVRNTSTKTSSTVEDDAGDLLACKLSRMAPFTFPSMMLPADAEFSITDVEKAVDVLTTISNLCDAISGQPRAETRAKLYGQLAKLPDLLTRQGRDKQPKMAARFREFVYRHPDSGRWGPIESFDKLGDDIMGLTLFRARSRASPKQRHPGVFEV
;
A
#
# COMPACT_ATOMS: atom_id res chain seq x y z
N MET A 1 36.23 -40.13 -39.18
CA MET A 1 35.54 -41.43 -39.35
C MET A 1 34.98 -41.79 -37.98
N LEU A 2 33.68 -41.86 -37.69
CA LEU A 2 32.50 -42.19 -38.49
C LEU A 2 31.31 -41.24 -38.17
N GLU A 3 30.65 -40.76 -39.22
CA GLU A 3 29.17 -40.68 -39.34
C GLU A 3 28.72 -42.00 -40.03
N PRO A 4 27.42 -42.36 -40.26
CA PRO A 4 26.15 -41.60 -40.16
C PRO A 4 24.92 -42.42 -39.62
N LYS A 5 23.72 -41.81 -39.64
CA LYS A 5 22.40 -42.30 -40.20
C LYS A 5 21.22 -41.82 -39.32
N GLN A 6 20.45 -40.79 -39.70
CA GLN A 6 19.36 -40.73 -40.71
C GLN A 6 18.04 -41.43 -40.33
N GLY A 7 16.95 -40.64 -40.36
CA GLY A 7 15.54 -41.07 -40.51
C GLY A 7 14.59 -39.91 -40.16
N ALA A 8 14.27 -38.99 -41.08
CA ALA A 8 13.14 -39.00 -42.05
C ALA A 8 11.78 -38.64 -41.40
N LYS A 9 11.20 -37.44 -41.69
CA LYS A 9 10.09 -37.16 -42.66
C LYS A 9 8.72 -37.70 -42.18
N ASP A 10 7.56 -37.04 -42.23
CA ASP A 10 6.92 -36.07 -43.15
C ASP A 10 5.79 -35.32 -42.40
N ARG A 11 5.57 -34.01 -42.59
CA ARG A 11 4.55 -33.36 -43.47
C ARG A 11 3.12 -33.90 -43.39
N THR A 12 2.20 -33.06 -42.90
CA THR A 12 0.85 -32.70 -43.44
C THR A 12 0.17 -31.85 -42.34
N GLY A 13 -0.47 -30.70 -42.53
CA GLY A 13 -1.13 -30.13 -43.70
C GLY A 13 -2.65 -30.15 -43.49
N HIS A 14 -3.22 -29.20 -42.72
CA HIS A 14 -4.66 -28.91 -42.79
C HIS A 14 -4.95 -27.42 -42.59
N LYS A 15 -5.20 -26.75 -43.72
CA LYS A 15 -6.05 -25.56 -43.82
C LYS A 15 -7.49 -25.98 -43.51
N SER A 16 -8.21 -25.15 -42.77
CA SER A 16 -9.66 -25.03 -42.95
C SER A 16 -10.06 -23.57 -42.80
N GLN A 17 -10.24 -22.95 -43.95
CA GLN A 17 -10.95 -21.71 -44.19
C GLN A 17 -12.35 -22.13 -44.65
N MET A 18 -13.41 -21.55 -44.11
CA MET A 18 -14.69 -21.35 -44.80
C MET A 18 -15.48 -20.21 -44.14
N HIS A 19 -15.88 -19.28 -45.01
CA HIS A 19 -16.72 -18.11 -44.79
C HIS A 19 -18.15 -18.46 -44.33
N SER A 20 -18.85 -17.50 -43.70
CA SER A 20 -19.99 -16.80 -44.34
C SER A 20 -20.58 -15.70 -43.46
N GLN A 21 -20.97 -14.62 -44.14
CA GLN A 21 -21.64 -13.41 -43.68
C GLN A 21 -23.11 -13.66 -43.30
N ALA A 22 -23.67 -12.80 -42.45
CA ALA A 22 -24.99 -12.21 -42.67
C ALA A 22 -25.12 -10.92 -41.85
N ALA A 23 -25.39 -9.83 -42.56
CA ALA A 23 -25.85 -8.56 -42.01
C ALA A 23 -27.36 -8.62 -41.73
N SER A 24 -27.85 -7.78 -40.81
CA SER A 24 -29.09 -7.02 -41.00
C SER A 24 -29.23 -5.92 -39.95
N ASP A 25 -29.54 -4.75 -40.48
CA ASP A 25 -29.81 -3.47 -39.83
C ASP A 25 -30.96 -3.47 -38.80
N SER A 26 -30.90 -2.56 -37.84
CA SER A 26 -32.07 -1.71 -37.56
C SER A 26 -31.68 -0.39 -36.90
N VAL A 27 -31.93 0.66 -37.67
CA VAL A 27 -31.86 2.09 -37.38
C VAL A 27 -32.92 2.52 -36.35
N ARG A 28 -32.58 3.39 -35.38
CA ARG A 28 -33.32 4.65 -35.18
C ARG A 28 -32.55 5.70 -34.37
N ASN A 29 -32.32 6.82 -35.06
CA ASN A 29 -31.99 8.16 -34.56
C ASN A 29 -32.90 8.62 -33.40
N THR A 30 -32.35 9.42 -32.50
CA THR A 30 -32.76 10.83 -32.37
C THR A 30 -31.58 11.67 -31.90
N SER A 31 -31.33 12.72 -32.68
CA SER A 31 -30.35 13.77 -32.47
C SER A 31 -31.03 14.92 -31.73
N THR A 32 -30.37 15.50 -30.73
CA THR A 32 -30.60 16.89 -30.33
C THR A 32 -29.27 17.56 -30.06
N LYS A 33 -29.04 18.62 -30.83
CA LYS A 33 -27.84 19.44 -30.90
C LYS A 33 -28.20 20.82 -30.37
N THR A 34 -27.41 21.37 -29.46
CA THR A 34 -27.27 22.79 -29.10
C THR A 34 -25.99 22.86 -28.26
N SER A 35 -24.81 23.09 -28.83
CA SER A 35 -24.19 24.39 -29.12
C SER A 35 -24.33 25.40 -27.97
N SER A 36 -23.26 25.70 -27.24
CA SER A 36 -22.46 26.91 -27.49
C SER A 36 -21.36 27.11 -26.44
N THR A 37 -20.17 27.46 -26.95
CA THR A 37 -19.21 28.42 -26.39
C THR A 37 -18.26 27.95 -25.27
N VAL A 38 -16.98 28.05 -25.64
CA VAL A 38 -15.74 28.01 -24.87
C VAL A 38 -15.75 28.95 -23.66
N GLU A 39 -15.25 28.50 -22.52
CA GLU A 39 -14.25 29.23 -21.71
C GLU A 39 -13.36 28.23 -20.97
N ASP A 40 -12.08 28.56 -20.97
CA ASP A 40 -10.93 27.91 -20.36
C ASP A 40 -10.99 28.14 -18.84
N ASP A 41 -11.01 27.09 -18.03
CA ASP A 41 -10.49 27.19 -16.66
C ASP A 41 -9.99 25.82 -16.19
N ALA A 42 -8.66 25.73 -16.10
CA ALA A 42 -7.94 24.63 -15.52
C ALA A 42 -8.20 24.56 -14.00
N GLY A 43 -9.26 23.83 -13.64
CA GLY A 43 -9.63 23.56 -12.24
C GLY A 43 -9.87 22.08 -11.97
N ASP A 44 -9.13 21.19 -12.65
CA ASP A 44 -9.09 19.78 -12.30
C ASP A 44 -8.02 19.54 -11.22
N LEU A 45 -8.30 18.64 -10.28
CA LEU A 45 -7.53 18.32 -9.06
C LEU A 45 -7.85 19.18 -7.81
N LEU A 46 -9.01 18.94 -7.18
CA LEU A 46 -9.11 18.86 -5.71
C LEU A 46 -10.49 18.39 -5.21
N ALA A 47 -11.12 17.44 -5.90
CA ALA A 47 -12.25 16.69 -5.35
C ALA A 47 -11.79 15.36 -4.72
N CYS A 48 -10.71 15.40 -3.92
CA CYS A 48 -10.43 14.30 -2.99
C CYS A 48 -11.49 14.36 -1.90
N LYS A 49 -12.53 13.53 -2.06
CA LYS A 49 -13.51 13.13 -1.04
C LYS A 49 -12.91 13.17 0.36
N LEU A 50 -13.12 14.28 1.07
CA LEU A 50 -13.19 14.28 2.53
C LEU A 50 -14.50 13.59 2.90
N SER A 51 -14.54 12.26 2.75
CA SER A 51 -15.53 11.46 3.43
C SER A 51 -15.27 11.63 4.92
N ARG A 52 -16.05 12.52 5.54
CA ARG A 52 -16.26 12.59 6.99
C ARG A 52 -16.32 11.15 7.51
N MET A 53 -15.39 10.81 8.39
CA MET A 53 -15.48 9.62 9.22
C MET A 53 -16.83 9.67 9.95
N ALA A 54 -17.79 8.88 9.49
CA ALA A 54 -18.94 8.57 10.32
C ALA A 54 -18.38 7.77 11.52
N PRO A 55 -18.74 8.11 12.76
CA PRO A 55 -18.37 7.27 13.89
C PRO A 55 -18.97 5.88 13.64
N PHE A 56 -18.10 4.89 13.49
CA PHE A 56 -18.52 3.51 13.33
C PHE A 56 -19.21 3.09 14.64
N THR A 57 -20.52 2.91 14.58
CA THR A 57 -21.28 2.24 15.64
C THR A 57 -21.11 0.74 15.45
N PHE A 58 -19.96 0.22 15.88
CA PHE A 58 -19.81 -1.22 16.09
C PHE A 58 -20.84 -1.67 17.14
N PRO A 59 -21.35 -2.91 17.07
CA PRO A 59 -22.06 -3.51 18.20
C PRO A 59 -21.09 -3.48 19.38
N SER A 60 -21.34 -2.54 20.31
CA SER A 60 -20.62 -2.28 21.55
C SER A 60 -19.31 -3.07 21.69
N MET A 61 -18.20 -2.54 21.14
CA MET A 61 -16.87 -2.92 21.62
C MET A 61 -16.72 -2.32 23.02
N MET A 62 -17.49 -2.85 23.97
CA MET A 62 -17.40 -2.46 25.35
C MET A 62 -16.07 -2.99 25.84
N LEU A 63 -15.13 -2.08 26.08
CA LEU A 63 -13.91 -2.45 26.77
C LEU A 63 -14.29 -3.00 28.15
N PRO A 64 -13.56 -4.00 28.65
CA PRO A 64 -13.68 -4.42 30.04
C PRO A 64 -13.56 -3.18 30.95
N ALA A 65 -14.35 -3.12 32.02
CA ALA A 65 -14.35 -1.98 32.93
C ALA A 65 -12.97 -1.75 33.61
N ASP A 66 -12.09 -2.76 33.57
CA ASP A 66 -10.70 -2.77 34.03
C ASP A 66 -9.68 -2.51 32.90
N ALA A 67 -10.11 -2.10 31.70
CA ALA A 67 -9.18 -1.82 30.62
C ALA A 67 -8.32 -0.59 30.93
N GLU A 68 -7.00 -0.80 30.96
CA GLU A 68 -5.99 0.25 31.18
C GLU A 68 -5.76 1.16 29.96
N PHE A 69 -6.59 1.02 28.92
CA PHE A 69 -6.61 1.81 27.70
C PHE A 69 -8.06 2.12 27.31
N SER A 70 -8.28 3.20 26.57
CA SER A 70 -9.61 3.64 26.15
C SER A 70 -9.98 3.16 24.75
N ILE A 71 -11.28 3.20 24.40
CA ILE A 71 -11.74 2.91 23.02
C ILE A 71 -11.13 3.91 22.05
N THR A 72 -10.98 5.17 22.45
CA THR A 72 -10.34 6.22 21.65
C THR A 72 -8.88 5.89 21.34
N ASP A 73 -8.15 5.23 22.26
CA ASP A 73 -6.79 4.78 21.99
C ASP A 73 -6.76 3.69 20.93
N VAL A 74 -7.73 2.76 20.97
CA VAL A 74 -7.90 1.70 19.97
C VAL A 74 -8.22 2.31 18.60
N GLU A 75 -9.19 3.23 18.51
CA GLU A 75 -9.56 3.92 17.27
C GLU A 75 -8.37 4.71 16.69
N LYS A 76 -7.61 5.40 17.53
CA LYS A 76 -6.39 6.09 17.09
C LYS A 76 -5.34 5.12 16.55
N ALA A 77 -5.17 3.95 17.16
CA ALA A 77 -4.30 2.91 16.62
C ALA A 77 -4.76 2.45 15.24
N VAL A 78 -6.05 2.15 15.10
CA VAL A 78 -6.69 1.73 13.84
C VAL A 78 -6.41 2.77 12.74
N ASP A 79 -6.66 4.05 13.03
CA ASP A 79 -6.44 5.13 12.07
C ASP A 79 -4.98 5.23 11.60
N VAL A 80 -4.03 5.11 12.54
CA VAL A 80 -2.59 5.14 12.21
C VAL A 80 -2.20 3.93 11.37
N LEU A 81 -2.61 2.72 11.76
CA LEU A 81 -2.30 1.48 11.03
C LEU A 81 -2.90 1.49 9.62
N THR A 82 -4.16 1.92 9.47
CA THR A 82 -4.81 2.10 8.17
C THR A 82 -4.10 3.14 7.33
N THR A 83 -3.70 4.27 7.91
CA THR A 83 -2.97 5.32 7.19
C THR A 83 -1.62 4.80 6.68
N ILE A 84 -0.85 4.09 7.53
CA ILE A 84 0.43 3.51 7.12
C ILE A 84 0.21 2.48 6.00
N SER A 85 -0.78 1.59 6.15
CA SER A 85 -1.08 0.56 5.16
C SER A 85 -1.47 1.18 3.81
N ASN A 86 -2.34 2.19 3.81
CA ASN A 86 -2.71 2.93 2.59
C ASN A 86 -1.51 3.63 1.94
N LEU A 87 -0.58 4.18 2.73
CA LEU A 87 0.65 4.77 2.19
C LEU A 87 1.54 3.70 1.55
N CYS A 88 1.63 2.50 2.15
CA CYS A 88 2.36 1.36 1.61
C CYS A 88 1.74 0.84 0.32
N ASP A 89 0.42 0.72 0.24
CA ASP A 89 -0.31 0.28 -0.96
C ASP A 89 -0.06 1.20 -2.17
N ALA A 90 0.16 2.50 -1.92
CA ALA A 90 0.45 3.48 -2.96
C ALA A 90 1.92 3.46 -3.47
N ILE A 91 2.81 2.67 -2.85
CA ILE A 91 4.22 2.60 -3.23
C ILE A 91 4.45 1.42 -4.18
N SER A 92 4.87 1.71 -5.41
CA SER A 92 5.50 0.71 -6.28
C SER A 92 7.03 0.83 -6.21
N GLY A 93 7.70 -0.24 -5.77
CA GLY A 93 9.16 -0.27 -5.64
C GLY A 93 9.69 0.52 -4.44
N GLN A 94 10.76 1.28 -4.63
CA GLN A 94 11.41 2.00 -3.53
C GLN A 94 10.68 3.31 -3.20
N PRO A 95 10.27 3.54 -1.94
CA PRO A 95 9.55 4.75 -1.56
C PRO A 95 10.40 6.00 -1.73
N ARG A 96 9.82 7.03 -2.35
CA ARG A 96 10.41 8.37 -2.48
C ARG A 96 10.65 8.99 -1.10
N ALA A 97 11.56 9.95 -1.04
CA ALA A 97 11.96 10.59 0.22
C ALA A 97 10.80 11.20 1.00
N GLU A 98 9.87 11.87 0.31
CA GLU A 98 8.70 12.46 0.93
C GLU A 98 7.76 11.41 1.52
N THR A 99 7.49 10.33 0.78
CA THR A 99 6.67 9.22 1.26
C THR A 99 7.31 8.54 2.46
N ARG A 100 8.64 8.37 2.47
CA ARG A 100 9.36 7.85 3.63
C ARG A 100 9.22 8.76 4.85
N ALA A 101 9.33 10.08 4.67
CA ALA A 101 9.13 11.03 5.76
C ALA A 101 7.71 10.96 6.33
N LYS A 102 6.69 10.83 5.46
CA LYS A 102 5.29 10.63 5.88
C LYS A 102 5.12 9.32 6.65
N LEU A 103 5.63 8.20 6.13
CA LEU A 103 5.58 6.90 6.80
C LEU A 103 6.26 6.95 8.17
N TYR A 104 7.46 7.52 8.25
CA TYR A 104 8.17 7.69 9.51
C TYR A 104 7.37 8.53 10.52
N GLY A 105 6.77 9.64 10.06
CA GLY A 105 5.92 10.48 10.89
C GLY A 105 4.64 9.79 11.37
N GLN A 106 4.09 8.82 10.63
CA GLN A 106 2.94 8.03 11.07
C GLN A 106 3.36 6.91 12.01
N LEU A 107 4.48 6.24 11.76
CA LEU A 107 5.05 5.23 12.66
C LEU A 107 5.34 5.83 14.05
N ALA A 108 5.82 7.07 14.11
CA ALA A 108 6.04 7.79 15.37
C ALA A 108 4.75 8.11 16.15
N LYS A 109 3.57 7.98 15.54
CA LYS A 109 2.26 8.18 16.18
C LYS A 109 1.61 6.88 16.63
N LEU A 110 2.23 5.73 16.36
CA LEU A 110 1.72 4.46 16.85
C LEU A 110 1.64 4.51 18.38
N PRO A 111 0.52 4.07 18.97
CA PRO A 111 0.44 3.94 20.41
C PRO A 111 1.56 3.04 20.95
N ASP A 112 2.13 3.40 22.09
CA ASP A 112 3.26 2.70 22.70
C ASP A 112 3.01 1.19 22.80
N LEU A 113 1.79 0.78 23.18
CA LEU A 113 1.39 -0.64 23.29
C LEU A 113 1.49 -1.43 21.99
N LEU A 114 1.55 -0.77 20.83
CA LEU A 114 1.79 -1.41 19.53
C LEU A 114 3.24 -1.34 19.09
N THR A 115 4.09 -0.53 19.72
CA THR A 115 5.53 -0.48 19.42
C THR A 115 6.23 -1.69 20.02
N ARG A 116 7.34 -2.14 19.41
CA ARG A 116 8.19 -3.20 20.01
C ARG A 116 8.50 -2.95 21.49
N GLN A 117 8.90 -1.72 21.84
CA GLN A 117 9.26 -1.37 23.21
C GLN A 117 8.07 -1.48 24.18
N GLY A 118 6.88 -1.01 23.80
CA GLY A 118 5.71 -1.12 24.68
C GLY A 118 5.21 -2.54 24.82
N ARG A 119 5.31 -3.35 23.75
CA ARG A 119 5.02 -4.80 23.82
C ARG A 119 5.97 -5.53 24.76
N ASP A 120 7.25 -5.17 24.80
CA ASP A 120 8.23 -5.76 25.71
C ASP A 120 8.02 -5.31 27.18
N LYS A 121 7.67 -4.02 27.39
CA LYS A 121 7.42 -3.47 28.74
C LYS A 121 6.12 -3.97 29.36
N GLN A 122 5.06 -4.08 28.57
CA GLN A 122 3.70 -4.37 29.05
C GLN A 122 3.03 -5.46 28.21
N PRO A 123 3.59 -6.69 28.16
CA PRO A 123 3.18 -7.71 27.18
C PRO A 123 1.72 -8.13 27.30
N LYS A 124 1.19 -8.24 28.53
CA LYS A 124 -0.22 -8.62 28.77
C LYS A 124 -1.19 -7.53 28.30
N MET A 125 -0.89 -6.28 28.61
CA MET A 125 -1.73 -5.15 28.20
C MET A 125 -1.65 -4.94 26.69
N ALA A 126 -0.46 -5.00 26.12
CA ALA A 126 -0.24 -4.89 24.69
C ALA A 126 -0.95 -6.00 23.90
N ALA A 127 -0.95 -7.24 24.41
CA ALA A 127 -1.70 -8.33 23.79
C ALA A 127 -3.21 -8.08 23.78
N ARG A 128 -3.78 -7.62 24.90
CA ARG A 128 -5.21 -7.23 24.97
C ARG A 128 -5.52 -6.07 24.04
N PHE A 129 -4.71 -5.01 24.06
CA PHE A 129 -4.88 -3.85 23.18
C PHE A 129 -4.86 -4.26 21.71
N ARG A 130 -3.88 -5.07 21.33
CA ARG A 130 -3.76 -5.65 19.99
C ARG A 130 -5.02 -6.43 19.60
N GLU A 131 -5.55 -7.25 20.50
CA GLU A 131 -6.78 -8.01 20.23
C GLU A 131 -7.95 -7.09 19.87
N PHE A 132 -8.15 -6.00 20.61
CA PHE A 132 -9.19 -5.02 20.30
C PHE A 132 -8.95 -4.30 18.96
N VAL A 133 -7.70 -3.91 18.68
CA VAL A 133 -7.32 -3.32 17.39
C VAL A 133 -7.64 -4.27 16.23
N TYR A 134 -7.34 -5.57 16.34
CA TYR A 134 -7.63 -6.56 15.30
C TYR A 134 -9.09 -6.99 15.19
N ARG A 135 -9.96 -6.63 16.13
CA ARG A 135 -11.41 -6.80 15.95
C ARG A 135 -12.00 -5.77 14.98
N HIS A 136 -11.24 -4.72 14.65
CA HIS A 136 -11.67 -3.73 13.67
C HIS A 136 -11.76 -4.34 12.25
N PRO A 137 -12.77 -4.01 11.43
CA PRO A 137 -12.95 -4.55 10.09
C PRO A 137 -11.80 -4.24 9.14
N ASP A 138 -11.16 -3.07 9.29
CA ASP A 138 -9.99 -2.70 8.48
C ASP A 138 -8.77 -3.57 8.78
N SER A 139 -8.78 -4.35 9.87
CA SER A 139 -7.65 -5.16 10.28
C SER A 139 -7.27 -6.25 9.27
N GLY A 140 -8.23 -6.71 8.46
CA GLY A 140 -7.97 -7.66 7.38
C GLY A 140 -7.04 -7.12 6.29
N ARG A 141 -6.86 -5.80 6.22
CA ARG A 141 -5.91 -5.15 5.30
C ARG A 141 -4.52 -5.00 5.90
N TRP A 142 -4.38 -5.17 7.21
CA TRP A 142 -3.10 -5.03 7.89
C TRP A 142 -2.39 -6.38 7.96
N GLY A 143 -1.06 -6.34 7.88
CA GLY A 143 -0.25 -7.47 8.29
C GLY A 143 -0.20 -7.65 9.82
N PRO A 144 0.59 -8.59 10.31
CA PRO A 144 0.93 -8.64 11.73
C PRO A 144 1.59 -7.31 12.18
N ILE A 145 1.36 -6.89 13.44
CA ILE A 145 1.92 -5.63 13.99
C ILE A 145 3.44 -5.58 13.86
N GLU A 146 4.09 -6.74 13.96
CA GLU A 146 5.53 -6.90 13.80
C GLU A 146 6.03 -6.42 12.43
N SER A 147 5.19 -6.47 11.38
CA SER A 147 5.54 -5.93 10.07
C SER A 147 5.74 -4.42 10.09
N PHE A 148 5.09 -3.69 11.00
CA PHE A 148 5.24 -2.24 11.13
C PHE A 148 6.56 -1.86 11.82
N ASP A 149 7.05 -2.68 12.77
CA ASP A 149 8.39 -2.49 13.32
C ASP A 149 9.45 -2.69 12.23
N LYS A 150 9.32 -3.77 11.46
CA LYS A 150 10.21 -4.04 10.33
C LYS A 150 10.16 -2.92 9.29
N LEU A 151 8.98 -2.39 8.99
CA LEU A 151 8.83 -1.24 8.10
C LEU A 151 9.61 -0.02 8.62
N GLY A 152 9.58 0.22 9.94
CA GLY A 152 10.39 1.26 10.57
C GLY A 152 11.89 1.06 10.36
N ASP A 153 12.38 -0.15 10.60
CA ASP A 153 13.78 -0.52 10.39
C ASP A 153 14.20 -0.35 8.93
N ASP A 154 13.37 -0.82 7.98
CA ASP A 154 13.62 -0.72 6.55
C ASP A 154 13.68 0.74 6.07
N ILE A 155 12.75 1.59 6.53
CA ILE A 155 12.75 3.03 6.22
C ILE A 155 13.99 3.71 6.78
N MET A 156 14.39 3.37 8.01
CA MET A 156 15.59 3.91 8.65
C MET A 156 16.85 3.49 7.88
N GLY A 157 16.97 2.22 7.52
CA GLY A 157 18.08 1.69 6.73
C GLY A 157 18.23 2.40 5.39
N LEU A 158 17.13 2.62 4.66
CA LEU A 158 17.13 3.39 3.41
C LEU A 158 17.51 4.86 3.61
N THR A 159 17.12 5.45 4.74
CA THR A 159 17.46 6.84 5.07
C THR A 159 18.96 6.98 5.34
N LEU A 160 19.54 6.06 6.12
CA LEU A 160 20.97 5.99 6.37
C LEU A 160 21.76 5.76 5.07
N PHE A 161 21.30 4.87 4.20
CA PHE A 161 21.95 4.65 2.90
C PHE A 161 21.99 5.92 2.05
N ARG A 162 20.89 6.67 1.98
CA ARG A 162 20.85 7.95 1.25
C ARG A 162 21.75 9.02 1.88
N ALA A 163 21.86 9.06 3.21
CA ALA A 163 22.77 9.96 3.89
C ALA A 163 24.23 9.64 3.53
N ARG A 164 24.60 8.35 3.55
CA ARG A 164 25.92 7.88 3.14
C ARG A 164 26.22 8.12 1.66
N SER A 165 25.25 7.93 0.76
CA SER A 165 25.43 8.19 -0.67
C SER A 165 25.63 9.68 -0.99
N ARG A 166 25.14 10.57 -0.11
CA ARG A 166 25.35 12.02 -0.21
C ARG A 166 26.65 12.48 0.45
N ALA A 167 27.15 11.72 1.41
CA ALA A 167 28.48 11.94 1.95
C ALA A 167 29.49 11.58 0.85
N SER A 168 30.06 12.59 0.19
CA SER A 168 31.21 12.39 -0.69
C SER A 168 32.29 11.62 0.07
N PRO A 169 32.97 10.64 -0.54
CA PRO A 169 34.12 10.03 0.11
C PRO A 169 35.07 11.15 0.51
N LYS A 170 35.34 11.31 1.81
CA LYS A 170 36.39 12.24 2.24
C LYS A 170 37.67 11.72 1.60
N GLN A 171 38.34 12.59 0.85
CA GLN A 171 39.59 12.31 0.15
C GLN A 171 40.74 12.19 1.18
N ARG A 172 40.60 11.36 2.21
CA ARG A 172 41.66 10.99 3.15
C ARG A 172 41.40 9.55 3.57
N HIS A 173 42.16 8.68 2.93
CA HIS A 173 42.21 7.23 3.08
C HIS A 173 41.06 6.44 2.43
N PRO A 174 41.37 5.49 1.53
CA PRO A 174 40.38 4.54 1.03
C PRO A 174 39.78 3.77 2.21
N GLY A 175 38.45 3.80 2.35
CA GLY A 175 37.73 2.80 3.14
C GLY A 175 37.19 3.21 4.51
N VAL A 176 37.29 4.46 4.96
CA VAL A 176 36.68 4.86 6.25
C VAL A 176 35.57 5.89 6.04
N PHE A 177 34.32 5.44 6.17
CA PHE A 177 33.17 6.32 6.36
C PHE A 177 33.03 6.57 7.85
N GLU A 178 33.41 7.75 8.33
CA GLU A 178 33.02 8.19 9.68
C GLU A 178 31.55 8.58 9.68
N VAL A 179 30.82 8.07 10.69
CA VAL A 179 29.38 8.23 10.92
C VAL A 179 29.09 9.60 11.52
#